data_AF-V9EM26-F1
#
_entry.id   AF-V9EM26-F1
#
_cell.length_a   1.000
_cell.length_b   1.000
_cell.length_c   1.000
_cell.angle_alpha   90.00
_cell.angle_beta   90.00
_cell.angle_gamma   90.00
#
_symmetry.space_group_name_H-M   'P 1'
#
loop_
_entity.id
_entity.type
_entity.pdbx_description
1 polymer ?
#
loop_
_entity_poly.entity_id
_entity_poly.type
_entity_poly.pdbx_seq_one_letter_code
_entity_poly.pdbx_strand_id
1 'polypeptide(L)'
;MGTSKTTLVVAICLVAVVCSTVLYDDMSNDANPTAAYLRPDNTADEDQNNEERGVNLNPLSGLTKLTANINSVVDTARLQIWLQLRTSADDVFRKMKLNSVKGNLLTDPKFLGWVKYVDDLNQKKPEAERISAAAVLTFHYMDDQLSTMLNAAMKNHKTKDLALTLQAQRLEDWRRRNTHPVDVLDLLSLEKNSILVNPVLTSWFKYLDEFNIRHPRQHVTRASALSDGLGDSRFAKVLEEGLKADKTKAISKEMERELFAEWGTKKFTPDFIFGVVGLKNVIGYATGPILSDPVFKFWVRYMNEFNVKNPTKRATIFGTLTKNYGDEALVDMLVEAKKVVNTRTAAKSLESQLLLKWLHQKLHPGEVVRWMNADKSNEMLGTYTRLFSARYPKTTSQ
;
A
#
# COMPACT_ATOMS: atom_id res chain seq x y z
N MET A 1 3.09 43.75 -31.38
CA MET A 1 3.65 42.38 -31.44
C MET A 1 4.55 42.21 -30.22
N GLY A 2 4.57 41.10 -29.48
CA GLY A 2 3.74 39.88 -29.48
C GLY A 2 3.86 39.21 -28.10
N THR A 3 2.92 38.34 -27.70
CA THR A 3 2.72 37.95 -26.29
C THR A 3 3.20 36.53 -25.93
N SER A 4 3.41 36.32 -24.62
CA SER A 4 3.43 35.00 -23.94
C SER A 4 4.70 34.14 -24.14
N LYS A 5 5.08 33.21 -23.24
CA LYS A 5 4.38 32.65 -22.06
C LYS A 5 5.24 32.66 -20.78
N THR A 6 4.58 32.69 -19.63
CA THR A 6 5.15 32.46 -18.29
C THR A 6 5.42 30.98 -18.03
N THR A 7 6.56 30.67 -17.40
CA THR A 7 6.87 29.31 -16.89
C THR A 7 6.77 29.30 -15.37
N LEU A 8 5.68 28.75 -14.83
CA LEU A 8 5.45 28.65 -13.39
C LEU A 8 6.16 27.40 -12.81
N VAL A 9 7.39 27.55 -12.34
CA VAL A 9 8.07 26.51 -11.54
C VAL A 9 7.65 26.63 -10.09
N VAL A 10 6.88 25.66 -9.59
CA VAL A 10 6.39 25.65 -8.20
C VAL A 10 7.51 25.25 -7.24
N ALA A 11 8.18 26.25 -6.66
CA ALA A 11 9.13 26.05 -5.58
C ALA A 11 8.39 25.87 -4.24
N ILE A 12 8.31 24.63 -3.73
CA ILE A 12 7.76 24.36 -2.40
C ILE A 12 8.86 24.64 -1.36
N CYS A 13 8.69 25.72 -0.59
CA CYS A 13 9.62 26.12 0.45
C CYS A 13 9.57 25.17 1.66
N LEU A 14 10.64 24.39 1.88
CA LEU A 14 10.94 23.85 3.21
C LEU A 14 11.54 24.97 4.07
N VAL A 15 10.66 25.70 4.76
CA VAL A 15 11.05 26.75 5.72
C VAL A 15 11.74 26.11 6.93
N ALA A 16 12.76 26.79 7.45
CA ALA A 16 13.63 26.28 8.51
C ALA A 16 12.93 26.15 9.87
N VAL A 17 13.29 25.10 10.62
CA VAL A 17 13.11 25.07 12.07
C VAL A 17 14.42 25.53 12.70
N VAL A 18 14.47 26.79 13.10
CA VAL A 18 15.55 27.36 13.93
C VAL A 18 15.26 27.03 15.40
N CYS A 19 16.30 26.81 16.20
CA CYS A 19 16.15 26.58 17.64
C CYS A 19 15.63 27.82 18.36
N SER A 20 14.66 27.63 19.26
CA SER A 20 14.34 28.59 20.33
C SER A 20 14.54 27.90 21.67
N THR A 21 15.32 28.54 22.55
CA THR A 21 15.56 28.06 23.92
C THR A 21 14.39 28.36 24.85
N VAL A 22 14.30 27.58 25.93
CA VAL A 22 13.26 27.71 26.96
C VAL A 22 13.37 29.05 27.70
N LEU A 23 12.22 29.68 27.93
CA LEU A 23 11.93 30.32 29.20
C LEU A 23 10.67 29.67 29.79
N TYR A 24 10.74 29.34 31.07
CA TYR A 24 9.58 29.03 31.90
C TYR A 24 8.97 30.35 32.36
N ASP A 25 7.65 30.37 32.54
CA ASP A 25 7.12 30.72 33.86
C ASP A 25 5.90 29.84 34.16
N ASP A 26 5.58 29.70 35.44
CA ASP A 26 4.55 28.77 35.95
C ASP A 26 3.24 29.50 36.30
N MET A 27 2.11 28.78 36.32
CA MET A 27 0.99 28.97 37.26
C MET A 27 -0.17 27.99 36.99
N SER A 28 -0.56 27.31 38.06
CA SER A 28 -1.79 26.56 38.33
C SER A 28 -3.09 27.34 38.00
N ASN A 29 -4.30 26.77 37.83
CA ASN A 29 -4.82 25.37 37.87
C ASN A 29 -6.16 25.35 37.03
N ASP A 30 -7.11 24.39 37.02
CA ASP A 30 -7.43 23.18 37.82
C ASP A 30 -8.32 22.20 36.98
N ALA A 31 -8.90 21.19 37.64
CA ALA A 31 -10.23 20.59 37.37
C ALA A 31 -10.49 19.89 36.02
N ASN A 32 -10.32 18.55 36.03
CA ASN A 32 -11.08 17.63 35.17
C ASN A 32 -12.50 17.42 35.74
N PRO A 33 -13.55 17.38 34.91
CA PRO A 33 -14.32 16.14 34.89
C PRO A 33 -14.78 15.67 33.49
N THR A 34 -14.98 14.35 33.42
CA THR A 34 -15.63 13.60 32.32
C THR A 34 -17.03 14.09 31.94
N ALA A 35 -17.34 14.20 30.64
CA ALA A 35 -18.33 13.35 29.94
C ALA A 35 -18.73 13.82 28.52
N ALA A 36 -18.80 12.85 27.59
CA ALA A 36 -19.67 12.83 26.38
C ALA A 36 -19.58 13.98 25.34
N TYR A 37 -20.46 13.92 24.33
CA TYR A 37 -20.64 14.86 23.20
C TYR A 37 -19.43 14.88 22.20
N LEU A 38 -19.60 14.98 20.87
CA LEU A 38 -20.78 15.13 20.02
C LEU A 38 -20.58 14.54 18.60
N ARG A 39 -21.69 14.31 17.88
CA ARG A 39 -21.70 14.32 16.40
C ARG A 39 -21.55 15.76 15.89
N PRO A 40 -20.89 15.98 14.75
CA PRO A 40 -21.22 17.09 13.86
C PRO A 40 -22.25 16.63 12.82
N ASP A 41 -23.53 16.92 13.05
CA ASP A 41 -24.48 17.07 11.95
C ASP A 41 -24.35 18.51 11.45
N ASN A 42 -23.93 18.69 10.19
CA ASN A 42 -24.36 19.81 9.32
C ASN A 42 -23.93 19.56 7.87
N THR A 43 -24.77 20.03 6.94
CA THR A 43 -24.77 19.67 5.51
C THR A 43 -24.24 20.78 4.60
N ALA A 44 -23.97 20.41 3.34
CA ALA A 44 -23.52 21.25 2.22
C ALA A 44 -22.07 21.79 2.32
N ASP A 45 -21.32 21.92 1.21
CA ASP A 45 -21.69 21.81 -0.21
C ASP A 45 -21.09 20.59 -0.95
N GLU A 46 -21.50 20.43 -2.22
CA GLU A 46 -21.33 19.28 -3.10
C GLU A 46 -19.87 18.93 -3.48
N ASP A 47 -19.51 17.64 -3.41
CA ASP A 47 -18.46 17.05 -4.27
C ASP A 47 -18.86 15.64 -4.78
N GLN A 48 -20.01 15.61 -5.47
CA GLN A 48 -20.72 14.53 -6.20
C GLN A 48 -20.06 13.15 -6.46
N ASN A 49 -18.77 13.10 -6.76
CA ASN A 49 -18.32 12.43 -7.99
C ASN A 49 -17.34 11.25 -7.83
N ASN A 50 -16.99 10.82 -6.62
CA ASN A 50 -15.91 9.84 -6.39
C ASN A 50 -16.32 8.49 -5.77
N GLU A 51 -17.42 8.41 -5.03
CA GLU A 51 -17.76 7.19 -4.27
C GLU A 51 -18.53 6.13 -5.08
N GLU A 52 -19.27 6.52 -6.12
CA GLU A 52 -20.10 5.61 -6.94
C GLU A 52 -19.30 4.74 -7.94
N ARG A 53 -17.97 4.65 -7.78
CA ARG A 53 -17.07 3.88 -8.67
C ARG A 53 -16.78 2.45 -8.21
N GLY A 54 -17.39 2.00 -7.11
CA GLY A 54 -17.39 0.59 -6.76
C GLY A 54 -18.08 -0.24 -7.84
N VAL A 55 -17.35 -1.17 -8.46
CA VAL A 55 -17.95 -2.09 -9.44
C VAL A 55 -19.00 -2.93 -8.73
N ASN A 56 -20.28 -2.73 -9.05
CA ASN A 56 -21.38 -3.49 -8.47
C ASN A 56 -21.37 -4.93 -9.02
N LEU A 57 -20.58 -5.80 -8.39
CA LEU A 57 -20.41 -7.21 -8.72
C LEU A 57 -21.60 -8.08 -8.30
N ASN A 58 -22.84 -7.65 -8.60
CA ASN A 58 -24.01 -8.52 -8.52
C ASN A 58 -23.91 -9.59 -9.63
N PRO A 59 -23.66 -10.88 -9.31
CA PRO A 59 -23.26 -11.87 -10.33
C PRO A 59 -24.35 -12.10 -11.38
N LEU A 60 -25.62 -12.02 -10.98
CA LEU A 60 -26.79 -12.18 -11.84
C LEU A 60 -26.89 -11.07 -12.92
N SER A 61 -26.29 -9.89 -12.67
CA SER A 61 -26.40 -8.72 -13.54
C SER A 61 -25.40 -8.69 -14.71
N GLY A 62 -24.28 -9.41 -14.59
CA GLY A 62 -23.30 -9.58 -15.67
C GLY A 62 -23.73 -10.64 -16.69
N LEU A 63 -24.31 -11.74 -16.20
CA LEU A 63 -24.57 -12.93 -17.02
C LEU A 63 -25.75 -12.75 -17.98
N THR A 64 -26.73 -11.90 -17.65
CA THR A 64 -27.81 -11.52 -18.58
C THR A 64 -27.29 -10.76 -19.81
N LYS A 65 -26.21 -9.97 -19.68
CA LYS A 65 -25.58 -9.27 -20.82
C LYS A 65 -24.75 -10.21 -21.70
N LEU A 66 -24.06 -11.17 -21.07
CA LEU A 66 -23.15 -12.12 -21.75
C LEU A 66 -23.88 -13.22 -22.52
N THR A 67 -25.16 -13.47 -22.23
CA THR A 67 -25.89 -14.65 -22.72
C THR A 67 -26.68 -14.45 -24.01
N ALA A 68 -26.74 -13.22 -24.56
CA ALA A 68 -27.59 -12.86 -25.71
C ALA A 68 -27.30 -13.66 -27.01
N ASN A 69 -26.04 -14.06 -27.26
CA ASN A 69 -25.61 -14.72 -28.50
C ASN A 69 -25.35 -16.23 -28.36
N ILE A 70 -25.73 -16.88 -27.26
CA ILE A 70 -25.40 -18.29 -27.00
C ILE A 70 -26.17 -19.27 -27.91
N ASN A 71 -27.40 -18.89 -28.31
CA ASN A 71 -28.40 -19.80 -28.89
C ASN A 71 -28.03 -20.45 -30.24
N SER A 72 -26.99 -19.98 -30.93
CA SER A 72 -26.56 -20.52 -32.23
C SER A 72 -25.40 -21.53 -32.17
N VAL A 73 -24.72 -21.66 -31.02
CA VAL A 73 -23.52 -22.51 -30.86
C VAL A 73 -23.69 -23.60 -29.80
N VAL A 74 -24.68 -23.47 -28.92
CA VAL A 74 -24.92 -24.40 -27.81
C VAL A 74 -26.23 -25.16 -28.02
N ASP A 75 -26.18 -26.47 -27.82
CA ASP A 75 -27.34 -27.36 -27.81
C ASP A 75 -28.25 -27.07 -26.60
N THR A 76 -29.15 -26.11 -26.78
CA THR A 76 -30.06 -25.63 -25.73
C THR A 76 -31.07 -26.69 -25.30
N ALA A 77 -31.51 -27.56 -26.20
CA ALA A 77 -32.40 -28.68 -25.88
C ALA A 77 -31.71 -29.67 -24.92
N ARG A 78 -30.43 -30.01 -25.16
CA ARG A 78 -29.65 -30.87 -24.26
C ARG A 78 -29.35 -30.23 -22.91
N LEU A 79 -29.09 -28.91 -22.86
CA LEU A 79 -29.01 -28.19 -21.59
C LEU A 79 -30.35 -28.27 -20.82
N GLN A 80 -31.49 -28.10 -21.49
CA GLN A 80 -32.81 -28.23 -20.87
C GLN A 80 -33.07 -29.64 -20.33
N ILE A 81 -32.69 -30.70 -21.06
CA ILE A 81 -32.79 -32.09 -20.59
C ILE A 81 -31.94 -32.31 -19.33
N TRP A 82 -30.67 -31.87 -19.32
CA TRP A 82 -29.82 -31.95 -18.13
C TRP A 82 -30.39 -31.14 -16.94
N LEU A 83 -31.06 -30.02 -17.21
CA LEU A 83 -31.68 -29.12 -16.23
C LEU A 83 -33.03 -29.65 -15.69
N GLN A 84 -33.72 -30.52 -16.44
CA GLN A 84 -34.86 -31.30 -15.95
C GLN A 84 -34.37 -32.45 -15.07
N LEU A 85 -33.35 -33.18 -15.52
CA LEU A 85 -32.70 -34.28 -14.81
C LEU A 85 -31.82 -33.85 -13.61
N ARG A 86 -31.75 -32.54 -13.31
CA ARG A 86 -30.91 -31.94 -12.24
C ARG A 86 -29.45 -32.44 -12.26
N THR A 87 -28.88 -32.65 -13.45
CA THR A 87 -27.49 -33.12 -13.62
C THR A 87 -26.52 -32.13 -12.95
N SER A 88 -25.47 -32.62 -12.28
CA SER A 88 -24.56 -31.72 -11.56
C SER A 88 -23.82 -30.77 -12.50
N ALA A 89 -23.48 -29.58 -11.99
CA ALA A 89 -22.73 -28.57 -12.73
C ALA A 89 -21.39 -29.12 -13.26
N ASP A 90 -20.69 -29.91 -12.43
CA ASP A 90 -19.45 -30.59 -12.79
C ASP A 90 -19.66 -31.68 -13.87
N ASP A 91 -20.71 -32.50 -13.76
CA ASP A 91 -21.00 -33.51 -14.80
C ASP A 91 -21.28 -32.86 -16.14
N VAL A 92 -21.98 -31.72 -16.18
CA VAL A 92 -22.21 -30.97 -17.41
C VAL A 92 -20.91 -30.35 -17.93
N PHE A 93 -20.05 -29.79 -17.05
CA PHE A 93 -18.72 -29.28 -17.43
C PHE A 93 -17.87 -30.35 -18.14
N ARG A 94 -17.83 -31.55 -17.55
CA ARG A 94 -17.14 -32.73 -18.10
C ARG A 94 -17.81 -33.26 -19.37
N LYS A 95 -19.15 -33.38 -19.42
CA LYS A 95 -19.91 -33.82 -20.61
C LYS A 95 -19.76 -32.85 -21.80
N MET A 96 -19.59 -31.55 -21.55
CA MET A 96 -19.31 -30.53 -22.56
C MET A 96 -17.82 -30.43 -22.94
N LYS A 97 -16.95 -31.23 -22.29
CA LYS A 97 -15.49 -31.29 -22.51
C LYS A 97 -14.75 -29.98 -22.24
N LEU A 98 -15.27 -29.18 -21.32
CA LEU A 98 -14.73 -27.84 -21.01
C LEU A 98 -13.36 -27.90 -20.32
N ASN A 99 -13.06 -29.02 -19.66
CA ASN A 99 -11.73 -29.39 -19.13
C ASN A 99 -10.67 -29.71 -20.23
N SER A 100 -10.99 -29.56 -21.52
CA SER A 100 -10.08 -29.86 -22.64
C SER A 100 -10.15 -28.82 -23.77
N VAL A 101 -10.58 -27.60 -23.46
CA VAL A 101 -10.63 -26.48 -24.40
C VAL A 101 -9.22 -26.07 -24.82
N LYS A 102 -8.96 -26.02 -26.14
CA LYS A 102 -7.73 -25.48 -26.69
C LYS A 102 -7.86 -23.96 -26.89
N GLY A 103 -7.35 -23.19 -25.94
CA GLY A 103 -7.39 -21.72 -25.97
C GLY A 103 -8.03 -21.13 -24.71
N ASN A 104 -8.60 -19.94 -24.81
CA ASN A 104 -9.19 -19.23 -23.67
C ASN A 104 -10.62 -19.72 -23.38
N LEU A 105 -10.79 -20.48 -22.30
CA LEU A 105 -12.07 -21.00 -21.80
C LEU A 105 -13.14 -19.91 -21.68
N LEU A 106 -12.79 -18.71 -21.19
CA LEU A 106 -13.73 -17.60 -20.98
C LEU A 106 -14.25 -16.98 -22.31
N THR A 107 -13.74 -17.45 -23.46
CA THR A 107 -14.25 -17.08 -24.80
C THR A 107 -14.94 -18.23 -25.53
N ASP A 108 -15.01 -19.45 -24.98
CA ASP A 108 -15.73 -20.57 -25.60
C ASP A 108 -17.25 -20.41 -25.41
N PRO A 109 -18.07 -20.34 -26.48
CA PRO A 109 -19.53 -20.23 -26.34
C PRO A 109 -20.18 -21.37 -25.54
N LYS A 110 -19.58 -22.56 -25.53
CA LYS A 110 -20.02 -23.70 -24.70
C LYS A 110 -19.79 -23.42 -23.22
N PHE A 111 -18.69 -22.76 -22.87
CA PHE A 111 -18.43 -22.33 -21.50
C PHE A 111 -19.44 -21.28 -21.05
N LEU A 112 -19.79 -20.31 -21.91
CA LEU A 112 -20.85 -19.33 -21.63
C LEU A 112 -22.22 -20.03 -21.40
N GLY A 113 -22.56 -21.01 -22.25
CA GLY A 113 -23.76 -21.82 -22.09
C GLY A 113 -23.76 -22.65 -20.80
N TRP A 114 -22.59 -23.16 -20.38
CA TRP A 114 -22.44 -23.86 -19.12
C TRP A 114 -22.56 -22.94 -17.90
N VAL A 115 -21.97 -21.75 -17.90
CA VAL A 115 -22.12 -20.80 -16.78
C VAL A 115 -23.60 -20.48 -16.56
N LYS A 116 -24.35 -20.19 -17.64
CA LYS A 116 -25.80 -20.01 -17.56
C LYS A 116 -26.53 -21.25 -17.02
N TYR A 117 -26.15 -22.45 -17.47
CA TYR A 117 -26.72 -23.70 -16.96
C TYR A 117 -26.53 -23.85 -15.43
N VAL A 118 -25.40 -23.39 -14.87
CA VAL A 118 -25.17 -23.40 -13.43
C VAL A 118 -26.13 -22.45 -12.69
N ASP A 119 -26.38 -21.25 -13.22
CA ASP A 119 -27.37 -20.32 -12.65
C ASP A 119 -28.79 -20.89 -12.72
N ASP A 120 -29.20 -21.39 -13.89
CA ASP A 120 -30.52 -21.99 -14.12
C ASP A 120 -30.74 -23.23 -13.23
N LEU A 121 -29.68 -24.00 -12.94
CA LEU A 121 -29.71 -25.12 -12.00
C LEU A 121 -29.81 -24.67 -10.54
N ASN A 122 -29.07 -23.62 -10.16
CA ASN A 122 -29.08 -23.08 -8.79
C ASN A 122 -30.42 -22.42 -8.44
N GLN A 123 -31.11 -21.80 -9.40
CA GLN A 123 -32.48 -21.29 -9.21
C GLN A 123 -33.47 -22.38 -8.77
N LYS A 124 -33.24 -23.65 -9.17
CA LYS A 124 -34.07 -24.81 -8.79
C LYS A 124 -33.68 -25.45 -7.45
N LYS A 125 -32.77 -24.84 -6.70
CA LYS A 125 -32.22 -25.37 -5.43
C LYS A 125 -32.43 -24.42 -4.24
N PRO A 126 -32.55 -24.94 -3.00
CA PRO A 126 -32.33 -24.17 -1.78
C PRO A 126 -30.95 -23.54 -1.76
N GLU A 127 -30.80 -22.37 -1.09
CA GLU A 127 -29.54 -21.61 -1.08
C GLU A 127 -28.33 -22.44 -0.62
N ALA A 128 -28.52 -23.28 0.41
CA ALA A 128 -27.48 -24.14 0.97
C ALA A 128 -26.97 -25.26 0.02
N GLU A 129 -27.69 -25.56 -1.06
CA GLU A 129 -27.30 -26.56 -2.07
C GLU A 129 -26.70 -25.94 -3.35
N ARG A 130 -26.63 -24.60 -3.42
CA ARG A 130 -26.16 -23.89 -4.62
C ARG A 130 -24.64 -23.96 -4.72
N ILE A 131 -24.16 -24.31 -5.91
CA ILE A 131 -22.73 -24.41 -6.21
C ILE A 131 -22.45 -23.41 -7.33
N SER A 132 -21.58 -22.43 -7.09
CA SER A 132 -21.25 -21.41 -8.08
C SER A 132 -20.48 -22.01 -9.27
N ALA A 133 -20.50 -21.34 -10.42
CA ALA A 133 -19.66 -21.73 -11.55
C ALA A 133 -18.17 -21.63 -11.18
N ALA A 134 -17.81 -20.62 -10.38
CA ALA A 134 -16.46 -20.48 -9.89
C ALA A 134 -16.01 -21.58 -8.92
N ALA A 135 -16.89 -22.13 -8.09
CA ALA A 135 -16.57 -23.26 -7.20
C ALA A 135 -16.23 -24.54 -7.98
N VAL A 136 -16.95 -24.82 -9.07
CA VAL A 136 -16.59 -25.93 -9.99
C VAL A 136 -15.26 -25.63 -10.70
N LEU A 137 -15.00 -24.38 -11.07
CA LEU A 137 -13.70 -24.01 -11.65
C LEU A 137 -12.55 -24.15 -10.64
N THR A 138 -12.72 -23.77 -9.37
CA THR A 138 -11.70 -23.99 -8.32
C THR A 138 -11.42 -25.49 -8.14
N PHE A 139 -12.43 -26.37 -8.30
CA PHE A 139 -12.21 -27.82 -8.26
C PHE A 139 -11.38 -28.35 -9.45
N HIS A 140 -11.53 -27.80 -10.66
CA HIS A 140 -10.77 -28.23 -11.85
C HIS A 140 -9.41 -27.55 -12.02
N TYR A 141 -9.24 -26.33 -11.52
CA TYR A 141 -8.05 -25.50 -11.76
C TYR A 141 -7.22 -25.20 -10.50
N MET A 142 -7.74 -25.41 -9.29
CA MET A 142 -7.22 -24.84 -8.03
C MET A 142 -7.36 -23.30 -7.96
N ASP A 143 -7.36 -22.75 -6.75
CA ASP A 143 -7.67 -21.33 -6.53
C ASP A 143 -6.59 -20.38 -7.09
N ASP A 144 -5.31 -20.78 -7.11
CA ASP A 144 -4.18 -19.98 -7.58
C ASP A 144 -4.14 -19.84 -9.11
N GLN A 145 -4.33 -20.95 -9.84
CA GLN A 145 -4.39 -20.92 -11.31
C GLN A 145 -5.69 -20.25 -11.78
N LEU A 146 -6.81 -20.47 -11.08
CA LEU A 146 -8.05 -19.77 -11.38
C LEU A 146 -7.91 -18.26 -11.17
N SER A 147 -7.30 -17.81 -10.06
CA SER A 147 -6.97 -16.39 -9.85
C SER A 147 -6.10 -15.84 -10.96
N THR A 148 -5.06 -16.56 -11.36
CA THR A 148 -4.17 -16.17 -12.46
C THR A 148 -4.92 -16.02 -13.79
N MET A 149 -5.80 -16.97 -14.11
CA MET A 149 -6.65 -16.93 -15.31
C MET A 149 -7.65 -15.78 -15.29
N LEU A 150 -8.33 -15.54 -14.16
CA LEU A 150 -9.29 -14.45 -14.01
C LEU A 150 -8.60 -13.07 -14.04
N ASN A 151 -7.45 -12.92 -13.37
CA ASN A 151 -6.64 -11.70 -13.39
C ASN A 151 -6.11 -11.37 -14.79
N ALA A 152 -5.74 -12.38 -15.59
CA ALA A 152 -5.42 -12.17 -17.00
C ALA A 152 -6.67 -11.79 -17.83
N ALA A 153 -7.78 -12.49 -17.64
CA ALA A 153 -9.03 -12.25 -18.37
C ALA A 153 -9.66 -10.87 -18.09
N MET A 154 -9.46 -10.29 -16.90
CA MET A 154 -9.88 -8.92 -16.57
C MET A 154 -9.13 -7.84 -17.35
N LYS A 155 -7.94 -8.14 -17.91
CA LYS A 155 -7.17 -7.22 -18.76
C LYS A 155 -7.69 -7.16 -20.22
N ASN A 156 -8.60 -8.06 -20.62
CA ASN A 156 -9.20 -8.09 -21.96
C ASN A 156 -10.69 -7.70 -21.90
N HIS A 157 -11.07 -6.65 -22.65
CA HIS A 157 -12.43 -6.11 -22.68
C HIS A 157 -13.54 -7.14 -23.00
N LYS A 158 -13.24 -8.19 -23.78
CA LYS A 158 -14.23 -9.23 -24.14
C LYS A 158 -14.53 -10.22 -23.02
N THR A 159 -13.59 -10.42 -22.10
CA THR A 159 -13.70 -11.39 -21.00
C THR A 159 -13.81 -10.74 -19.62
N LYS A 160 -13.59 -9.42 -19.53
CA LYS A 160 -13.54 -8.69 -18.26
C LYS A 160 -14.78 -8.87 -17.40
N ASP A 161 -15.97 -8.70 -17.97
CA ASP A 161 -17.22 -8.74 -17.20
C ASP A 161 -17.53 -10.15 -16.68
N LEU A 162 -17.19 -11.19 -17.46
CA LEU A 162 -17.29 -12.59 -17.02
C LEU A 162 -16.24 -12.92 -15.95
N ALA A 163 -15.01 -12.44 -16.12
CA ALA A 163 -13.94 -12.67 -15.15
C ALA A 163 -14.23 -12.00 -13.80
N LEU A 164 -14.75 -10.76 -13.83
CA LEU A 164 -15.25 -10.04 -12.66
C LEU A 164 -16.43 -10.79 -12.00
N THR A 165 -17.37 -11.32 -12.80
CA THR A 165 -18.52 -12.10 -12.30
C THR A 165 -18.06 -13.39 -11.60
N LEU A 166 -17.14 -14.15 -12.21
CA LEU A 166 -16.58 -15.35 -11.59
C LEU A 166 -15.78 -15.01 -10.33
N GLN A 167 -15.07 -13.89 -10.32
CA GLN A 167 -14.33 -13.44 -9.14
C GLN A 167 -15.25 -12.98 -7.99
N ALA A 168 -16.43 -12.45 -8.32
CA ALA A 168 -17.50 -12.15 -7.36
C ALA A 168 -18.06 -13.41 -6.71
N GLN A 169 -18.31 -14.46 -7.51
CA GLN A 169 -18.75 -15.77 -6.99
C GLN A 169 -17.73 -16.34 -5.99
N ARG A 170 -16.42 -16.20 -6.25
CA ARG A 170 -15.38 -16.65 -5.31
C ARG A 170 -15.35 -15.85 -4.01
N LEU A 171 -15.52 -14.53 -4.07
CA LEU A 171 -15.68 -13.69 -2.86
C LEU A 171 -16.88 -14.16 -2.03
N GLU A 172 -18.01 -14.48 -2.66
CA GLU A 172 -19.17 -15.05 -1.97
C GLU A 172 -18.90 -16.47 -1.40
N ASP A 173 -18.20 -17.34 -2.13
CA ASP A 173 -17.85 -18.69 -1.65
C ASP A 173 -16.80 -18.67 -0.53
N TRP A 174 -15.89 -17.68 -0.49
CA TRP A 174 -15.02 -17.40 0.66
C TRP A 174 -15.80 -16.76 1.82
N ARG A 175 -16.87 -16.00 1.55
CA ARG A 175 -17.70 -15.36 2.60
C ARG A 175 -18.50 -16.42 3.35
N ARG A 176 -19.08 -17.37 2.61
CA ARG A 176 -19.78 -18.58 3.13
C ARG A 176 -18.87 -19.48 3.96
N ARG A 177 -17.64 -19.72 3.48
CA ARG A 177 -16.62 -20.49 4.20
C ARG A 177 -15.99 -19.74 5.38
N ASN A 178 -16.32 -18.46 5.57
CA ASN A 178 -15.76 -17.59 6.59
C ASN A 178 -14.22 -17.51 6.58
N THR A 179 -13.63 -17.46 5.39
CA THR A 179 -12.19 -17.25 5.18
C THR A 179 -11.77 -15.88 5.74
N HIS A 180 -10.53 -15.73 6.22
CA HIS A 180 -10.04 -14.46 6.74
C HIS A 180 -9.68 -13.50 5.58
N PRO A 181 -9.90 -12.17 5.70
CA PRO A 181 -9.67 -11.24 4.57
C PRO A 181 -8.24 -11.25 4.02
N VAL A 182 -7.23 -11.48 4.87
CA VAL A 182 -5.82 -11.60 4.43
C VAL A 182 -5.61 -12.86 3.58
N ASP A 183 -6.13 -14.01 3.99
CA ASP A 183 -6.05 -15.25 3.19
C ASP A 183 -6.74 -15.05 1.82
N VAL A 184 -7.88 -14.36 1.80
CA VAL A 184 -8.57 -14.00 0.55
C VAL A 184 -7.71 -13.08 -0.33
N LEU A 185 -6.95 -12.15 0.25
CA LEU A 185 -6.08 -11.24 -0.50
C LEU A 185 -4.96 -12.00 -1.25
N ASP A 186 -4.34 -12.98 -0.61
CA ASP A 186 -3.34 -13.84 -1.25
C ASP A 186 -3.98 -14.84 -2.23
N LEU A 187 -5.12 -15.44 -1.87
CA LEU A 187 -5.88 -16.33 -2.76
C LEU A 187 -6.38 -15.61 -4.02
N LEU A 188 -6.65 -14.29 -3.97
CA LEU A 188 -6.94 -13.46 -5.14
C LEU A 188 -5.75 -13.29 -6.09
N SER A 189 -4.52 -13.52 -5.62
CA SER A 189 -3.27 -13.46 -6.38
C SER A 189 -3.10 -12.18 -7.22
N LEU A 190 -3.50 -11.03 -6.65
CA LEU A 190 -3.48 -9.75 -7.35
C LEU A 190 -2.05 -9.28 -7.63
N GLU A 191 -1.87 -8.52 -8.70
CA GLU A 191 -0.58 -7.97 -9.13
C GLU A 191 -0.07 -6.93 -8.09
N LYS A 192 0.76 -7.39 -7.14
CA LYS A 192 1.07 -6.65 -5.89
C LYS A 192 1.60 -5.22 -6.09
N ASN A 193 2.22 -4.89 -7.22
CA ASN A 193 2.72 -3.54 -7.51
C ASN A 193 1.66 -2.58 -8.10
N SER A 194 0.56 -3.08 -8.65
CA SER A 194 -0.52 -2.30 -9.29
C SER A 194 -1.89 -2.51 -8.65
N ILE A 195 -1.91 -3.09 -7.44
CA ILE A 195 -3.12 -3.50 -6.73
C ILE A 195 -4.14 -2.35 -6.54
N LEU A 196 -3.68 -1.12 -6.33
CA LEU A 196 -4.53 0.08 -6.15
C LEU A 196 -5.37 0.46 -7.39
N VAL A 197 -5.09 -0.11 -8.56
CA VAL A 197 -5.91 0.04 -9.78
C VAL A 197 -6.60 -1.26 -10.20
N ASN A 198 -6.53 -2.32 -9.39
CA ASN A 198 -7.19 -3.58 -9.68
C ASN A 198 -8.70 -3.48 -9.40
N PRO A 199 -9.58 -3.83 -10.36
CA PRO A 199 -11.03 -3.65 -10.22
C PRO A 199 -11.68 -4.54 -9.14
N VAL A 200 -10.98 -5.55 -8.63
CA VAL A 200 -11.46 -6.40 -7.53
C VAL A 200 -11.24 -5.76 -6.16
N LEU A 201 -10.30 -4.83 -6.01
CA LEU A 201 -9.86 -4.31 -4.70
C LEU A 201 -11.03 -3.71 -3.88
N THR A 202 -11.91 -2.93 -4.51
CA THR A 202 -13.09 -2.36 -3.82
C THR A 202 -14.09 -3.43 -3.36
N SER A 203 -14.19 -4.56 -4.08
CA SER A 203 -15.04 -5.68 -3.67
C SER A 203 -14.40 -6.51 -2.54
N TRP A 204 -13.07 -6.57 -2.50
CA TRP A 204 -12.33 -7.13 -1.36
C TRP A 204 -12.39 -6.24 -0.11
N PHE A 205 -12.35 -4.90 -0.26
CA PHE A 205 -12.63 -3.99 0.85
C PHE A 205 -14.03 -4.24 1.44
N LYS A 206 -15.07 -4.29 0.59
CA LYS A 206 -16.43 -4.61 1.06
C LYS A 206 -16.50 -5.98 1.75
N TYR A 207 -15.81 -6.99 1.23
CA TYR A 207 -15.69 -8.31 1.87
C TYR A 207 -15.06 -8.23 3.27
N LEU A 208 -13.99 -7.44 3.43
CA LEU A 208 -13.29 -7.20 4.68
C LEU A 208 -14.18 -6.45 5.67
N ASP A 209 -14.89 -5.41 5.23
CA ASP A 209 -15.84 -4.66 6.05
C ASP A 209 -16.98 -5.60 6.56
N GLU A 210 -17.55 -6.43 5.67
CA GLU A 210 -18.55 -7.45 6.01
C GLU A 210 -17.99 -8.56 6.92
N PHE A 211 -16.68 -8.86 6.87
CA PHE A 211 -16.02 -9.77 7.80
C PHE A 211 -15.89 -9.14 9.19
N ASN A 212 -15.40 -7.91 9.27
CA ASN A 212 -15.22 -7.18 10.53
C ASN A 212 -16.54 -7.00 11.30
N ILE A 213 -17.65 -6.72 10.61
CA ILE A 213 -18.99 -6.63 11.20
C ILE A 213 -19.41 -7.96 11.85
N ARG A 214 -19.07 -9.10 11.23
CA ARG A 214 -19.39 -10.44 11.75
C ARG A 214 -18.40 -10.92 12.82
N HIS A 215 -17.16 -10.43 12.80
CA HIS A 215 -16.09 -10.84 13.71
C HIS A 215 -15.40 -9.63 14.39
N PRO A 216 -16.08 -8.86 15.28
CA PRO A 216 -15.47 -7.69 15.92
C PRO A 216 -14.20 -7.96 16.74
N ARG A 217 -13.96 -9.22 17.15
CA ARG A 217 -12.74 -9.67 17.84
C ARG A 217 -11.56 -9.99 16.91
N GLN A 218 -11.80 -10.08 15.59
CA GLN A 218 -10.81 -10.35 14.55
C GLN A 218 -10.74 -9.17 13.55
N HIS A 219 -11.10 -7.96 14.00
CA HIS A 219 -11.14 -6.78 13.16
C HIS A 219 -9.75 -6.41 12.63
N VAL A 220 -9.57 -6.44 11.31
CA VAL A 220 -8.38 -5.95 10.60
C VAL A 220 -8.70 -4.66 9.85
N THR A 221 -7.75 -3.73 9.74
CA THR A 221 -7.95 -2.52 8.90
C THR A 221 -7.70 -2.87 7.43
N ARG A 222 -8.25 -2.07 6.50
CA ARG A 222 -8.02 -2.32 5.06
C ARG A 222 -6.52 -2.15 4.75
N ALA A 223 -5.90 -1.13 5.34
CA ALA A 223 -4.47 -0.87 5.23
C ALA A 223 -3.60 -1.92 5.94
N SER A 224 -3.95 -2.43 7.13
CA SER A 224 -3.15 -3.49 7.77
C SER A 224 -3.20 -4.77 6.94
N ALA A 225 -4.39 -5.20 6.51
CA ALA A 225 -4.54 -6.41 5.71
C ALA A 225 -3.82 -6.33 4.35
N LEU A 226 -3.74 -5.13 3.74
CA LEU A 226 -2.88 -4.87 2.58
C LEU A 226 -1.39 -4.88 2.94
N SER A 227 -0.97 -4.29 4.08
CA SER A 227 0.42 -4.30 4.52
C SER A 227 0.92 -5.72 4.79
N ASP A 228 0.12 -6.53 5.49
CA ASP A 228 0.39 -7.94 5.81
C ASP A 228 0.56 -8.77 4.52
N GLY A 229 -0.40 -8.67 3.60
CA GLY A 229 -0.38 -9.44 2.34
C GLY A 229 0.66 -8.96 1.31
N LEU A 230 1.15 -7.72 1.37
CA LEU A 230 2.19 -7.21 0.45
C LEU A 230 3.60 -7.23 1.05
N GLY A 231 3.71 -7.20 2.37
CA GLY A 231 4.89 -6.81 3.15
C GLY A 231 5.03 -5.27 3.21
N ASP A 232 5.25 -4.71 4.41
CA ASP A 232 5.20 -3.26 4.66
C ASP A 232 6.10 -2.43 3.74
N SER A 233 7.33 -2.91 3.47
CA SER A 233 8.28 -2.25 2.57
C SER A 233 7.77 -2.17 1.13
N ARG A 234 6.96 -3.14 0.67
CA ARG A 234 6.29 -3.08 -0.64
C ARG A 234 5.07 -2.18 -0.58
N PHE A 235 4.27 -2.28 0.47
CA PHE A 235 3.06 -1.47 0.59
C PHE A 235 3.39 0.03 0.63
N ALA A 236 4.41 0.43 1.39
CA ALA A 236 4.95 1.79 1.38
C ALA A 236 5.38 2.27 -0.03
N LYS A 237 6.00 1.39 -0.85
CA LYS A 237 6.36 1.71 -2.25
C LYS A 237 5.14 1.85 -3.16
N VAL A 238 4.12 1.00 -2.96
CA VAL A 238 2.85 1.04 -3.70
C VAL A 238 2.06 2.33 -3.39
N LEU A 239 2.04 2.76 -2.14
CA LEU A 239 1.41 4.01 -1.70
C LEU A 239 2.17 5.23 -2.25
N GLU A 240 3.51 5.25 -2.15
CA GLU A 240 4.34 6.32 -2.73
C GLU A 240 4.24 6.43 -4.25
N GLU A 241 4.08 5.33 -4.98
CA GLU A 241 3.79 5.38 -6.42
C GLU A 241 2.35 5.87 -6.66
N GLY A 242 1.39 5.36 -5.89
CA GLY A 242 -0.03 5.71 -5.99
C GLY A 242 -0.31 7.20 -5.72
N LEU A 243 0.48 7.85 -4.84
CA LEU A 243 0.42 9.30 -4.59
C LEU A 243 0.79 10.17 -5.81
N LYS A 244 1.51 9.64 -6.81
CA LYS A 244 1.95 10.41 -7.98
C LYS A 244 0.88 10.52 -9.07
N ALA A 245 -0.08 9.60 -9.12
CA ALA A 245 -1.12 9.54 -10.14
C ALA A 245 -2.50 9.82 -9.53
N ASP A 246 -3.23 10.80 -10.08
CA ASP A 246 -4.44 11.31 -9.42
C ASP A 246 -5.54 10.25 -9.20
N LYS A 247 -5.61 9.21 -10.05
CA LYS A 247 -6.53 8.08 -9.90
C LYS A 247 -6.29 7.23 -8.64
N THR A 248 -5.07 7.19 -8.13
CA THR A 248 -4.65 6.37 -6.97
C THR A 248 -4.31 7.22 -5.74
N LYS A 249 -4.21 8.53 -5.91
CA LYS A 249 -3.80 9.50 -4.89
C LYS A 249 -4.77 9.59 -3.70
N ALA A 250 -6.07 9.41 -3.94
CA ALA A 250 -7.10 9.38 -2.90
C ALA A 250 -6.95 8.14 -2.00
N ILE A 251 -7.04 6.95 -2.59
CA ILE A 251 -6.89 5.66 -1.89
C ILE A 251 -5.51 5.53 -1.21
N SER A 252 -4.42 6.03 -1.82
CA SER A 252 -3.10 6.01 -1.18
C SER A 252 -3.08 6.84 0.10
N LYS A 253 -3.69 8.03 0.09
CA LYS A 253 -3.85 8.86 1.30
C LYS A 253 -4.81 8.25 2.33
N GLU A 254 -5.82 7.49 1.91
CA GLU A 254 -6.74 6.78 2.82
C GLU A 254 -5.98 5.71 3.60
N MET A 255 -5.28 4.82 2.88
CA MET A 255 -4.51 3.74 3.48
C MET A 255 -3.35 4.25 4.36
N GLU A 256 -2.68 5.35 3.98
CA GLU A 256 -1.67 5.99 4.85
C GLU A 256 -2.27 6.48 6.18
N ARG A 257 -3.43 7.15 6.15
CA ARG A 257 -4.09 7.63 7.38
C ARG A 257 -4.53 6.48 8.27
N GLU A 258 -5.13 5.44 7.70
CA GLU A 258 -5.61 4.26 8.42
C GLU A 258 -4.43 3.54 9.11
N LEU A 259 -3.35 3.28 8.36
CA LEU A 259 -2.14 2.61 8.86
C LEU A 259 -1.41 3.43 9.92
N PHE A 260 -1.25 4.75 9.73
CA PHE A 260 -0.59 5.62 10.70
C PHE A 260 -1.41 5.79 11.99
N ALA A 261 -2.75 5.86 11.89
CA ALA A 261 -3.63 5.86 13.04
C ALA A 261 -3.55 4.55 13.83
N GLU A 262 -3.50 3.40 13.14
CA GLU A 262 -3.33 2.10 13.79
C GLU A 262 -1.96 1.96 14.47
N TRP A 263 -0.87 2.28 13.77
CA TRP A 263 0.49 2.27 14.33
C TRP A 263 0.64 3.23 15.51
N GLY A 264 0.02 4.41 15.46
CA GLY A 264 -0.06 5.35 16.58
C GLY A 264 -0.83 4.78 17.77
N THR A 265 -1.93 4.08 17.54
CA THR A 265 -2.73 3.39 18.57
C THR A 265 -1.96 2.24 19.22
N LYS A 266 -1.23 1.47 18.40
CA LYS A 266 -0.27 0.43 18.83
C LYS A 266 1.02 1.01 19.46
N LYS A 267 1.14 2.34 19.54
CA LYS A 267 2.28 3.08 20.12
C LYS A 267 3.64 2.72 19.50
N PHE A 268 3.64 2.30 18.23
CA PHE A 268 4.86 2.02 17.49
C PHE A 268 5.71 3.29 17.38
N THR A 269 7.03 3.16 17.53
CA THR A 269 7.94 4.30 17.42
C THR A 269 8.44 4.45 15.99
N PRO A 270 8.87 5.65 15.56
CA PRO A 270 9.47 5.82 14.25
C PRO A 270 10.69 4.91 14.03
N ASP A 271 11.53 4.67 15.04
CA ASP A 271 12.65 3.73 14.94
C ASP A 271 12.23 2.25 14.81
N PHE A 272 11.08 1.86 15.37
CA PHE A 272 10.51 0.54 15.13
C PHE A 272 9.99 0.41 13.69
N ILE A 273 9.18 1.37 13.23
CA ILE A 273 8.65 1.39 11.86
C ILE A 273 9.78 1.46 10.83
N PHE A 274 10.88 2.17 11.10
CA PHE A 274 12.08 2.20 10.26
C PHE A 274 12.68 0.80 10.03
N GLY A 275 12.54 -0.12 11.01
CA GLY A 275 12.87 -1.53 10.85
C GLY A 275 11.83 -2.28 10.02
N VAL A 276 10.54 -2.15 10.39
CA VAL A 276 9.41 -2.85 9.75
C VAL A 276 9.34 -2.59 8.24
N VAL A 277 9.47 -1.33 7.81
CA VAL A 277 9.45 -0.97 6.37
C VAL A 277 10.77 -1.29 5.64
N GLY A 278 11.72 -1.96 6.31
CA GLY A 278 12.94 -2.51 5.73
C GLY A 278 14.13 -1.56 5.60
N LEU A 279 14.05 -0.32 6.09
CA LEU A 279 15.10 0.68 5.88
C LEU A 279 16.40 0.32 6.62
N LYS A 280 16.34 -0.27 7.83
CA LYS A 280 17.53 -0.63 8.63
C LYS A 280 18.57 -1.47 7.87
N ASN A 281 18.14 -2.31 6.93
CA ASN A 281 19.02 -3.23 6.19
C ASN A 281 19.39 -2.72 4.78
N VAL A 282 19.20 -1.43 4.48
CA VAL A 282 19.67 -0.79 3.23
C VAL A 282 21.19 -0.57 3.32
N ILE A 283 21.94 -1.67 3.17
CA ILE A 283 23.41 -1.71 3.18
C ILE A 283 23.88 -2.08 1.77
N GLY A 284 24.50 -1.12 1.09
CA GLY A 284 25.11 -1.29 -0.23
C GLY A 284 24.59 -0.32 -1.29
N TYR A 285 25.45 0.00 -2.25
CA TYR A 285 25.24 1.02 -3.29
C TYR A 285 24.08 0.74 -4.28
N ALA A 286 23.42 -0.42 -4.18
CA ALA A 286 22.48 -0.94 -5.17
C ALA A 286 21.15 -0.17 -5.31
N THR A 287 20.75 0.61 -4.29
CA THR A 287 19.48 1.37 -4.28
C THR A 287 19.64 2.88 -4.45
N GLY A 288 20.88 3.39 -4.54
CA GLY A 288 21.17 4.82 -4.45
C GLY A 288 20.95 5.39 -3.04
N PRO A 289 21.06 6.73 -2.85
CA PRO A 289 21.03 7.35 -1.53
C PRO A 289 19.65 7.26 -0.87
N ILE A 290 19.58 6.85 0.41
CA ILE A 290 18.31 6.61 1.14
C ILE A 290 17.36 7.83 1.13
N LEU A 291 17.90 9.05 1.09
CA LEU A 291 17.12 10.29 1.04
C LEU A 291 16.29 10.42 -0.26
N SER A 292 16.57 9.59 -1.27
CA SER A 292 15.79 9.47 -2.51
C SER A 292 14.67 8.42 -2.43
N ASP A 293 14.79 7.43 -1.51
CA ASP A 293 13.92 6.26 -1.45
C ASP A 293 12.47 6.67 -1.13
N PRO A 294 11.45 6.21 -1.90
CA PRO A 294 10.05 6.42 -1.56
C PRO A 294 9.69 5.96 -0.13
N VAL A 295 10.17 4.80 0.33
CA VAL A 295 9.88 4.28 1.67
C VAL A 295 10.41 5.19 2.76
N PHE A 296 11.54 5.86 2.52
CA PHE A 296 12.07 6.85 3.45
C PHE A 296 11.16 8.09 3.55
N LYS A 297 10.52 8.52 2.46
CA LYS A 297 9.55 9.64 2.47
C LYS A 297 8.25 9.27 3.18
N PHE A 298 7.75 8.05 2.95
CA PHE A 298 6.64 7.46 3.69
C PHE A 298 6.94 7.41 5.19
N TRP A 299 8.12 6.92 5.57
CA TRP A 299 8.57 6.89 6.96
C TRP A 299 8.70 8.30 7.57
N VAL A 300 9.20 9.29 6.83
CA VAL A 300 9.27 10.69 7.31
C VAL A 300 7.87 11.26 7.57
N ARG A 301 6.84 10.92 6.79
CA ARG A 301 5.45 11.32 7.11
C ARG A 301 4.98 10.72 8.43
N TYR A 302 5.20 9.41 8.65
CA TYR A 302 4.87 8.77 9.92
C TYR A 302 5.62 9.38 11.11
N MET A 303 6.93 9.61 10.97
CA MET A 303 7.77 10.24 11.98
C MET A 303 7.22 11.63 12.35
N ASN A 304 6.81 12.43 11.37
CA ASN A 304 6.24 13.76 11.61
C ASN A 304 4.90 13.70 12.35
N GLU A 305 3.99 12.78 11.98
CA GLU A 305 2.72 12.61 12.69
C GLU A 305 2.94 12.13 14.14
N PHE A 306 3.83 11.16 14.34
CA PHE A 306 4.25 10.70 15.66
C PHE A 306 4.81 11.86 16.50
N ASN A 307 5.63 12.74 15.90
CA ASN A 307 6.27 13.89 16.56
C ASN A 307 5.31 15.03 16.93
N VAL A 308 4.17 15.14 16.25
CA VAL A 308 3.05 16.02 16.62
C VAL A 308 2.31 15.42 17.82
N LYS A 309 2.00 14.12 17.78
CA LYS A 309 1.29 13.41 18.86
C LYS A 309 2.14 13.16 20.11
N ASN A 310 3.48 13.20 20.01
CA ASN A 310 4.42 12.89 21.10
C ASN A 310 5.52 13.98 21.23
N PRO A 311 5.18 15.23 21.61
CA PRO A 311 6.13 16.35 21.61
C PRO A 311 7.35 16.16 22.52
N THR A 312 7.22 15.40 23.61
CA THR A 312 8.30 15.09 24.56
C THR A 312 9.15 13.88 24.18
N LYS A 313 8.79 13.13 23.13
CA LYS A 313 9.47 11.90 22.68
C LYS A 313 9.81 11.92 21.19
N ARG A 314 10.06 13.11 20.65
CA ARG A 314 10.26 13.32 19.20
C ARG A 314 11.46 12.52 18.67
N ALA A 315 11.22 11.75 17.62
CA ALA A 315 12.27 11.17 16.80
C ALA A 315 12.80 12.22 15.81
N THR A 316 14.04 12.08 15.36
CA THR A 316 14.61 12.88 14.28
C THR A 316 15.19 11.99 13.19
N ILE A 317 15.27 12.52 11.96
CA ILE A 317 15.97 11.84 10.86
C ILE A 317 17.40 11.53 11.28
N PHE A 318 18.15 12.54 11.72
CA PHE A 318 19.54 12.38 12.13
C PHE A 318 19.72 11.33 13.24
N GLY A 319 18.91 11.39 14.30
CA GLY A 319 18.96 10.41 15.41
C GLY A 319 18.62 8.99 14.97
N THR A 320 17.70 8.83 14.02
CA THR A 320 17.32 7.50 13.51
C THR A 320 18.39 6.94 12.57
N LEU A 321 18.95 7.76 11.67
CA LEU A 321 20.04 7.33 10.79
C LEU A 321 21.29 6.95 11.59
N THR A 322 21.76 7.82 12.50
CA THR A 322 22.95 7.55 13.35
C THR A 322 22.77 6.31 14.23
N LYS A 323 21.57 6.06 14.76
CA LYS A 323 21.28 4.85 15.56
C LYS A 323 21.36 3.55 14.76
N ASN A 324 21.00 3.57 13.47
CA ASN A 324 20.80 2.36 12.69
C ASN A 324 21.93 2.02 11.71
N TYR A 325 22.74 2.99 11.27
CA TYR A 325 23.85 2.76 10.33
C TYR A 325 25.25 2.98 10.93
N GLY A 326 25.35 3.67 12.07
CA GLY A 326 26.64 4.18 12.55
C GLY A 326 27.18 5.32 11.66
N ASP A 327 28.37 5.82 12.00
CA ASP A 327 28.89 7.06 11.40
C ASP A 327 29.53 6.84 10.02
N GLU A 328 30.18 5.70 9.77
CA GLU A 328 30.85 5.39 8.50
C GLU A 328 29.87 5.31 7.33
N ALA A 329 28.87 4.42 7.42
CA ALA A 329 27.84 4.29 6.41
C ALA A 329 26.98 5.55 6.27
N LEU A 330 26.90 6.40 7.31
CA LEU A 330 26.25 7.70 7.22
C LEU A 330 27.09 8.73 6.45
N VAL A 331 28.43 8.74 6.58
CA VAL A 331 29.31 9.57 5.73
C VAL A 331 29.14 9.18 4.26
N ASP A 332 29.27 7.89 3.93
CA ASP A 332 29.10 7.37 2.56
C ASP A 332 27.74 7.79 1.97
N MET A 333 26.66 7.54 2.72
CA MET A 333 25.29 7.90 2.35
C MET A 333 25.11 9.40 2.10
N LEU A 334 25.73 10.26 2.93
CA LEU A 334 25.63 11.71 2.79
C LEU A 334 26.48 12.25 1.64
N VAL A 335 27.66 11.68 1.39
CA VAL A 335 28.50 12.03 0.23
C VAL A 335 27.79 11.73 -1.08
N GLU A 336 27.16 10.55 -1.23
CA GLU A 336 26.36 10.26 -2.43
C GLU A 336 25.10 11.14 -2.51
N ALA A 337 24.43 11.39 -1.38
CA ALA A 337 23.26 12.27 -1.36
C ALA A 337 23.57 13.75 -1.66
N LYS A 338 24.81 14.23 -1.42
CA LYS A 338 25.27 15.57 -1.86
C LYS A 338 25.34 15.70 -3.38
N LYS A 339 25.62 14.61 -4.11
CA LYS A 339 25.74 14.63 -5.58
C LYS A 339 24.38 14.85 -6.24
N VAL A 340 23.35 14.13 -5.79
CA VAL A 340 21.99 14.19 -6.34
C VAL A 340 21.28 15.51 -5.96
N VAL A 341 20.79 16.24 -6.96
CA VAL A 341 20.20 17.59 -6.80
C VAL A 341 19.09 17.63 -5.76
N ASN A 342 18.14 16.70 -5.82
CA ASN A 342 16.95 16.71 -4.97
C ASN A 342 17.21 16.36 -3.50
N THR A 343 18.37 15.77 -3.17
CA THR A 343 18.73 15.37 -1.80
C THR A 343 19.85 16.24 -1.21
N ARG A 344 20.58 16.99 -2.04
CA ARG A 344 21.77 17.78 -1.67
C ARG A 344 21.59 18.68 -0.45
N THR A 345 20.46 19.38 -0.35
CA THR A 345 20.18 20.30 0.77
C THR A 345 19.93 19.53 2.08
N ALA A 346 19.19 18.43 2.04
CA ALA A 346 18.98 17.57 3.19
C ALA A 346 20.30 16.89 3.62
N ALA A 347 21.11 16.44 2.67
CA ALA A 347 22.43 15.87 2.91
C ALA A 347 23.36 16.86 3.64
N LYS A 348 23.47 18.11 3.16
CA LYS A 348 24.28 19.15 3.84
C LYS A 348 23.77 19.52 5.25
N SER A 349 22.46 19.43 5.50
CA SER A 349 21.88 19.63 6.83
C SER A 349 22.20 18.48 7.79
N LEU A 350 22.15 17.23 7.31
CA LEU A 350 22.51 16.04 8.09
C LEU A 350 24.03 15.93 8.32
N GLU A 351 24.84 16.31 7.35
CA GLU A 351 26.30 16.45 7.48
C GLU A 351 26.66 17.46 8.57
N SER A 352 26.03 18.65 8.56
CA SER A 352 26.21 19.64 9.63
C SER A 352 25.87 19.10 11.02
N GLN A 353 24.81 18.29 11.15
CA GLN A 353 24.46 17.61 12.41
C GLN A 353 25.49 16.54 12.81
N LEU A 354 26.06 15.81 11.84
CA LEU A 354 27.11 14.82 12.07
C LEU A 354 28.40 15.48 12.57
N LEU A 355 28.82 16.59 11.94
CA LEU A 355 29.98 17.37 12.39
C LEU A 355 29.77 17.93 13.81
N LEU A 356 28.57 18.43 14.11
CA LEU A 356 28.24 18.93 15.45
C LEU A 356 28.19 17.82 16.51
N LYS A 357 27.72 16.61 16.16
CA LYS A 357 27.75 15.43 17.02
C LYS A 357 29.20 15.09 17.40
N TRP A 358 30.08 14.93 16.43
CA TRP A 358 31.50 14.63 16.68
C TRP A 358 32.20 15.73 17.49
N LEU A 359 31.90 17.00 17.19
CA LEU A 359 32.44 18.15 17.91
C LEU A 359 32.02 18.15 19.38
N HIS A 360 30.74 17.87 19.66
CA HIS A 360 30.22 17.73 21.03
C HIS A 360 30.84 16.53 21.77
N GLN A 361 31.06 15.42 21.06
CA GLN A 361 31.78 14.24 21.55
C GLN A 361 33.31 14.45 21.67
N LYS A 362 33.83 15.61 21.26
CA LYS A 362 35.26 15.97 21.26
C LYS A 362 36.16 15.02 20.44
N LEU A 363 35.62 14.31 19.45
CA LEU A 363 36.39 13.37 18.63
C LEU A 363 37.45 14.14 17.83
N HIS A 364 38.72 13.77 17.97
CA HIS A 364 39.81 14.39 17.23
C HIS A 364 39.66 14.09 15.72
N PRO A 365 40.03 14.99 14.79
CA PRO A 365 39.93 14.72 13.36
C PRO A 365 40.68 13.44 12.91
N GLY A 366 41.76 13.07 13.61
CA GLY A 366 42.48 11.81 13.41
C GLY A 366 41.76 10.54 13.88
N GLU A 367 40.67 10.65 14.64
CA GLU A 367 39.74 9.54 14.92
C GLU A 367 38.63 9.45 13.86
N VAL A 368 38.18 10.62 13.40
CA VAL A 368 37.08 10.76 12.43
C VAL A 368 37.49 10.36 11.00
N VAL A 369 38.77 10.52 10.63
CA VAL A 369 39.31 10.16 9.31
C VAL A 369 39.00 8.71 8.88
N ARG A 370 38.88 7.77 9.82
CA ARG A 370 38.54 6.36 9.51
C ARG A 370 37.18 6.20 8.83
N TRP A 371 36.29 7.17 8.97
CA TRP A 371 34.94 7.18 8.38
C TRP A 371 34.87 7.93 7.03
N MET A 372 35.98 8.44 6.52
CA MET A 372 35.99 9.39 5.38
C MET A 372 36.28 8.74 4.02
N ASN A 373 36.10 7.42 3.89
CA ASN A 373 36.43 6.66 2.67
C ASN A 373 35.70 7.16 1.41
N ALA A 374 34.43 7.58 1.53
CA ALA A 374 33.70 8.23 0.43
C ALA A 374 34.07 9.71 0.19
N ASP A 375 34.56 10.46 1.18
CA ASP A 375 34.93 11.88 1.04
C ASP A 375 36.28 12.05 0.33
N LYS A 376 36.36 11.56 -0.91
CA LYS A 376 37.54 11.62 -1.78
C LYS A 376 37.97 13.06 -2.12
N SER A 377 37.09 14.03 -1.88
CA SER A 377 37.33 15.48 -1.95
C SER A 377 37.98 16.07 -0.70
N ASN A 378 37.99 15.35 0.43
CA ASN A 378 38.38 15.85 1.74
C ASN A 378 37.57 17.10 2.20
N GLU A 379 36.35 17.29 1.67
CA GLU A 379 35.49 18.46 1.93
C GLU A 379 34.90 18.41 3.34
N MET A 380 34.39 17.24 3.74
CA MET A 380 33.76 16.98 5.03
C MET A 380 34.82 16.96 6.13
N LEU A 381 35.91 16.21 5.95
CA LEU A 381 37.00 16.13 6.92
C LEU A 381 37.77 17.45 7.06
N GLY A 382 38.03 18.16 5.95
CA GLY A 382 38.63 19.50 5.98
C GLY A 382 37.73 20.55 6.64
N THR A 383 36.40 20.38 6.57
CA THR A 383 35.45 21.22 7.30
C THR A 383 35.40 20.88 8.78
N TYR A 384 35.36 19.59 9.13
CA TYR A 384 35.40 19.14 10.53
C TYR A 384 36.69 19.60 11.24
N THR A 385 37.84 19.45 10.59
CA THR A 385 39.14 19.84 11.15
C THR A 385 39.17 21.33 11.52
N ARG A 386 38.63 22.20 10.66
CA ARG A 386 38.51 23.64 10.94
C ARG A 386 37.57 23.93 12.12
N LEU A 387 36.40 23.29 12.17
CA LEU A 387 35.44 23.43 13.28
C LEU A 387 36.05 22.98 14.62
N PHE A 388 36.75 21.84 14.62
CA PHE A 388 37.44 21.32 15.80
C PHE A 388 38.52 22.27 16.30
N SER A 389 39.42 22.73 15.42
CA SER A 389 40.50 23.66 15.79
C SER A 389 39.99 25.02 16.28
N ALA A 390 38.86 25.50 15.76
CA ALA A 390 38.23 26.75 16.22
C ALA A 390 37.53 26.61 17.60
N ARG A 391 36.98 25.42 17.89
CA ARG A 391 36.30 25.14 19.17
C ARG A 391 37.26 24.73 20.29
N TYR A 392 38.33 24.04 19.93
CA TYR A 392 39.36 23.51 20.82
C TYR A 392 40.75 23.96 20.32
N PRO A 393 41.06 25.26 20.40
CA PRO A 393 42.38 25.76 20.05
C PRO A 393 43.42 25.12 20.96
N LYS A 394 44.60 24.81 20.41
CA LYS A 394 45.74 24.37 21.22
C LYS A 394 46.12 25.50 22.16
N THR A 395 45.99 25.29 23.47
CA THR A 395 46.55 26.20 24.48
C THR A 395 48.06 26.19 24.34
N THR A 396 48.64 27.27 23.84
CA THR A 396 50.08 27.49 23.83
C THR A 396 50.56 27.66 25.27
N SER A 397 50.99 26.57 25.90
CA SER A 397 51.82 26.67 27.09
C SER A 397 53.10 27.40 26.71
N GLN A 398 53.38 28.51 27.41
CA GLN A 398 54.65 29.23 27.36
C GLN A 398 55.71 28.51 28.20
#